data_AF-A0A660YLA5-F1
#
_entry.id   AF-A0A660YLA5-F1
#
_cell.length_a   1.000
_cell.length_b   1.000
_cell.length_c   1.000
_cell.angle_alpha   90.00
_cell.angle_beta   90.00
_cell.angle_gamma   90.00
#
_symmetry.space_group_name_H-M   'P 1'
#
loop_
_entity.id
_entity.type
_entity.pdbx_description
1 polymer ?
#
loop_
_entity_poly.entity_id
_entity_poly.type
_entity_poly.pdbx_seq_one_letter_code
_entity_poly.pdbx_strand_id
1 'polypeptide(L)'
;MQKTAIKKMELINSISKLPAQKVDDVEKFINDILRELKLKPAKPVSLKGIWKNKGFEDIPNLESEVKSVRKELEKSISNRKI
;
A
#
# COMPACT_ATOMS: atom_id res chain seq x y z
N MET A 1 13.86 12.63 -11.67
CA MET A 1 12.63 11.90 -11.30
C MET A 1 12.89 10.46 -10.85
N GLN A 2 13.55 9.61 -11.66
CA GLN A 2 13.73 8.18 -11.31
C GLN A 2 14.48 7.94 -9.98
N LYS A 3 15.56 8.69 -9.72
CA LYS A 3 16.36 8.59 -8.47
C LYS A 3 15.54 8.87 -7.20
N THR A 4 14.55 9.76 -7.27
CA THR A 4 13.68 10.10 -6.14
C THR A 4 12.66 8.99 -5.89
N ALA A 5 12.14 8.36 -6.94
CA ALA A 5 11.21 7.24 -6.81
C ALA A 5 11.89 6.02 -6.17
N ILE A 6 13.12 5.70 -6.59
CA ILE A 6 13.93 4.62 -6.00
C ILE A 6 14.16 4.88 -4.51
N LYS A 7 14.60 6.08 -4.13
CA LYS A 7 14.81 6.46 -2.72
C LYS A 7 13.54 6.34 -1.87
N LYS A 8 12.37 6.71 -2.41
CA LYS A 8 11.09 6.54 -1.69
C LYS A 8 10.75 5.07 -1.49
N MET A 9 11.02 4.23 -2.49
CA MET A 9 10.77 2.80 -2.40
C MET A 9 11.66 2.12 -1.35
N GLU A 10 12.95 2.49 -1.32
CA GLU A 10 13.90 2.06 -0.28
C GLU A 10 13.42 2.47 1.12
N LEU A 11 12.98 3.72 1.28
CA LEU A 11 12.46 4.24 2.55
C LEU A 11 11.23 3.46 3.03
N ILE A 12 10.28 3.15 2.14
CA ILE A 12 9.09 2.34 2.47
C ILE A 12 9.52 0.96 2.98
N ASN A 13 10.49 0.32 2.33
CA ASN A 13 11.02 -0.99 2.73
C ASN A 13 11.80 -0.94 4.07
N SER A 14 12.42 0.19 4.39
CA SER A 14 13.05 0.39 5.70
C SER A 14 12.01 0.61 6.79
N ILE A 15 10.96 1.39 6.52
CA ILE A 15 9.87 1.65 7.47
C ILE A 15 9.08 0.38 7.77
N SER A 16 8.84 -0.49 6.78
CA SER A 16 8.10 -1.75 6.98
C SER A 16 8.78 -2.74 7.92
N LYS A 17 10.08 -2.59 8.16
CA LYS A 17 10.88 -3.43 9.08
C LYS A 17 10.96 -2.87 10.49
N LEU A 18 10.39 -1.70 10.75
CA LEU A 18 10.43 -1.09 12.08
C LEU A 18 9.60 -1.90 13.09
N PRO A 19 10.11 -2.06 14.32
CA PRO A 19 9.28 -2.51 15.43
C PRO A 19 8.09 -1.56 15.63
N ALA A 20 6.92 -2.11 15.96
CA ALA A 20 5.69 -1.33 16.14
C ALA A 20 5.86 -0.14 17.11
N GLN A 21 6.66 -0.32 18.16
CA GLN A 21 6.97 0.69 19.18
C GLN A 21 7.70 1.93 18.65
N LYS A 22 8.25 1.87 17.42
CA LYS A 22 9.02 2.95 16.78
C LYS A 22 8.27 3.63 15.64
N VAL A 23 7.07 3.16 15.31
CA VAL A 23 6.26 3.76 14.25
C VAL A 23 5.83 5.18 14.64
N ASP A 24 5.42 5.39 15.89
CA ASP A 24 5.00 6.69 16.41
C ASP A 24 6.13 7.74 16.39
N ASP A 25 7.37 7.30 16.68
CA ASP A 25 8.57 8.17 16.62
C ASP A 25 8.80 8.68 15.19
N VAL A 26 8.63 7.82 14.18
CA VAL A 26 8.78 8.18 12.77
C VAL A 26 7.63 9.07 12.31
N GLU A 27 6.40 8.80 12.73
CA GLU A 27 5.25 9.66 12.44
C GLU A 27 5.46 11.08 12.98
N LYS A 28 5.95 11.19 14.22
CA LYS A 28 6.29 12.49 14.84
C LYS A 28 7.35 13.23 14.03
N PHE A 29 8.44 12.56 13.66
CA PHE A 29 9.51 13.15 12.86
C PHE A 29 9.02 13.67 11.49
N ILE A 30 8.18 12.90 10.79
CA ILE A 30 7.59 13.32 9.52
C ILE A 30 6.70 14.55 9.72
N ASN A 31 5.88 14.56 10.77
CA ASN A 31 5.02 15.69 11.10
C ASN A 31 5.81 16.98 11.39
N ASP A 32 6.96 16.87 12.06
CA ASP A 32 7.84 18.01 12.31
C ASP A 32 8.42 18.57 11.00
N ILE A 33 8.89 17.71 10.09
CA ILE A 33 9.35 18.14 8.75
C ILE A 33 8.24 18.86 7.97
N LEU A 34 7.03 18.30 7.97
CA LEU A 34 5.90 18.89 7.23
C LEU A 34 5.48 20.25 7.81
N ARG A 35 5.54 20.41 9.14
CA ARG A 35 5.28 21.67 9.83
C ARG A 35 6.28 22.75 9.45
N GLU A 36 7.58 22.43 9.44
CA GLU A 36 8.63 23.36 9.02
C GLU A 36 8.41 23.87 7.59
N LEU A 37 7.98 22.98 6.70
CA LEU A 37 7.70 23.31 5.30
C LEU A 37 6.34 24.02 5.08
N LYS A 38 5.57 24.29 6.15
CA LYS A 38 4.18 24.81 6.09
C LYS A 38 3.27 23.97 5.17
N LEU A 39 3.61 22.70 4.97
CA LEU A 39 2.82 21.80 4.15
C LEU A 39 1.71 21.24 5.01
N LYS A 40 0.47 21.34 4.52
CA LYS A 40 -0.64 20.66 5.18
C LYS A 40 -0.39 19.16 5.08
N PRO A 41 -0.49 18.39 6.18
CA PRO A 41 -0.45 16.95 6.10
C PRO A 41 -1.53 16.49 5.12
N ALA A 42 -1.18 15.52 4.27
CA ALA A 42 -2.14 14.96 3.34
C ALA A 42 -3.33 14.44 4.14
N LYS A 43 -4.54 14.88 3.79
CA LYS A 43 -5.75 14.30 4.41
C LYS A 43 -5.75 12.81 4.08
N PRO A 44 -5.99 11.92 5.07
CA PRO A 44 -6.17 10.50 4.77
C PRO A 44 -7.28 10.39 3.72
N VAL A 45 -6.91 9.95 2.53
CA VAL A 45 -7.86 9.76 1.44
C VAL A 45 -8.71 8.56 1.83
N SER A 46 -10.00 8.79 2.04
CA SER A 46 -10.91 7.71 2.34
C SER A 46 -10.90 6.71 1.19
N LEU A 47 -10.60 5.46 1.50
CA LEU A 47 -10.74 4.35 0.55
C LEU A 47 -12.21 3.93 0.37
N LYS A 48 -13.15 4.61 1.03
CA LYS A 48 -14.57 4.32 0.90
C LYS A 48 -15.03 4.61 -0.52
N GLY A 49 -15.51 3.56 -1.20
CA GLY A 49 -16.04 3.67 -2.55
C GLY A 49 -14.98 3.64 -3.66
N ILE A 50 -13.72 3.31 -3.37
CA ILE A 50 -12.68 3.16 -4.42
C ILE A 50 -13.04 2.10 -5.46
N TRP A 51 -13.82 1.10 -5.05
CA TRP A 51 -14.30 0.00 -5.89
C TRP A 51 -15.70 0.22 -6.46
N LYS A 52 -16.34 1.36 -6.16
CA LYS A 52 -17.69 1.64 -6.62
C LYS A 52 -17.70 1.79 -8.15
N ASN A 53 -18.65 1.12 -8.80
CA ASN A 53 -18.83 1.09 -10.26
C ASN A 53 -17.60 0.55 -11.00
N LYS A 54 -16.83 -0.34 -10.35
CA LYS A 54 -15.69 -1.03 -10.98
C LYS A 54 -16.03 -2.43 -11.45
N GLY A 55 -17.30 -2.84 -11.36
CA GLY A 55 -17.81 -4.13 -11.83
C GLY A 55 -17.68 -5.25 -10.79
N PHE A 56 -17.22 -4.93 -9.57
CA PHE A 56 -17.25 -5.88 -8.46
C PHE A 56 -18.68 -6.12 -7.96
N GLU A 57 -19.57 -5.16 -8.21
CA GLU A 57 -21.00 -5.26 -7.94
C GLU A 57 -21.69 -6.33 -8.78
N ASP A 58 -21.17 -6.62 -9.97
CA ASP A 58 -21.74 -7.58 -10.91
C ASP A 58 -21.24 -9.01 -10.65
N ILE A 59 -20.34 -9.22 -9.68
CA ILE A 59 -19.81 -10.54 -9.34
C ILE A 59 -20.79 -11.26 -8.41
N PRO A 60 -21.49 -12.31 -8.88
CA PRO A 60 -22.56 -12.96 -8.10
C PRO A 60 -22.02 -13.68 -6.85
N ASN A 61 -20.77 -14.15 -6.88
CA ASN A 61 -20.08 -14.74 -5.74
C ASN A 61 -18.63 -14.28 -5.67
N LEU A 62 -18.42 -13.13 -5.04
CA LEU A 62 -17.10 -12.53 -4.87
C LEU A 62 -16.10 -13.47 -4.17
N GLU A 63 -16.55 -14.26 -3.20
CA GLU A 63 -15.67 -15.15 -2.45
C GLU A 63 -15.12 -16.28 -3.33
N SER A 64 -15.95 -16.81 -4.24
CA SER A 64 -15.54 -17.83 -5.19
C SER A 64 -14.49 -17.29 -6.17
N GLU A 65 -14.70 -16.09 -6.71
CA GLU A 65 -13.75 -15.43 -7.62
C GLU A 65 -12.43 -15.07 -6.92
N VAL A 66 -12.46 -14.66 -5.66
CA VAL A 66 -11.22 -14.43 -4.91
C VAL A 66 -10.43 -15.73 -4.73
N LYS A 67 -11.12 -16.85 -4.49
CA LYS A 67 -10.48 -18.17 -4.36
C LYS A 67 -9.90 -18.68 -5.68
N SER A 68 -10.58 -18.46 -6.81
CA SER A 68 -10.06 -18.85 -8.13
C SER A 68 -8.79 -18.07 -8.47
N VAL A 69 -8.84 -16.74 -8.36
CA VAL A 69 -7.71 -15.84 -8.63
C VAL A 69 -6.52 -16.17 -7.72
N ARG A 70 -6.75 -16.49 -6.44
CA ARG A 70 -5.66 -16.89 -5.53
C ARG A 70 -4.96 -18.17 -6.01
N LYS A 71 -5.71 -19.19 -6.42
CA LYS A 71 -5.14 -20.44 -6.94
C LYS A 71 -4.35 -20.22 -8.23
N GLU A 72 -4.86 -19.38 -9.13
CA GLU A 72 -4.14 -19.00 -10.36
C GLU A 72 -2.83 -18.29 -10.04
N LEU A 73 -2.86 -17.35 -9.09
CA LEU A 73 -1.68 -16.64 -8.65
C LEU A 73 -0.64 -17.59 -8.03
N GLU A 74 -1.05 -18.47 -7.12
CA GLU A 74 -0.20 -19.50 -6.51
C GLU A 74 0.48 -20.37 -7.58
N LYS A 75 -0.29 -20.84 -8.58
CA LYS A 75 0.23 -21.61 -9.71
C LYS A 75 1.22 -20.78 -10.54
N SER A 76 0.91 -19.52 -10.81
CA SER A 76 1.79 -18.63 -11.57
C SER A 76 3.12 -18.36 -10.85
N ILE A 77 3.10 -18.23 -9.52
CA ILE A 77 4.29 -18.04 -8.69
C ILE A 77 5.10 -19.33 -8.67
N SER A 78 4.46 -20.48 -8.46
CA SER A 78 5.13 -21.79 -8.46
C SER A 78 5.78 -22.14 -9.80
N ASN A 79 5.23 -21.64 -10.91
CA ASN A 79 5.76 -21.86 -12.26
C ASN A 79 6.87 -20.86 -12.65
N ARG A 80 7.10 -19.81 -11.87
CA ARG A 80 8.31 -18.99 -12.04
C ARG A 80 9.49 -19.80 -11.53
N LYS A 81 10.23 -20.42 -12.45
CA LYS A 81 11.57 -20.94 -12.16
C LYS A 81 12.43 -19.77 -11.64
N ILE A 82 12.91 -19.90 -10.41
CA ILE A 82 14.07 -19.15 -9.90
C ILE A 82 15.31 -19.82 -10.47
#